data_AF-A0A1Q5J4F6-F1
#
_entry.id   AF-A0A1Q5J4F6-F1
#
_cell.length_a   1.000
_cell.length_b   1.000
_cell.length_c   1.000
_cell.angle_alpha   90.00
_cell.angle_beta   90.00
_cell.angle_gamma   90.00
#
_symmetry.space_group_name_H-M   'P 1'
#
loop_
_entity.id
_entity.type
_entity.pdbx_description
1 polymer ?
#
loop_
_entity_poly.entity_id
_entity_poly.type
_entity_poly.pdbx_seq_one_letter_code
_entity_poly.pdbx_strand_id
1 'polypeptide(L)'
;MPGKAGSQPSPAESSNTAEAVAQATGHMLAAATGANAPAHPGLLVAAEAASGALFVWETADGRSCHGVAKTQGMTTVACASRPNTPPVGDNPRLVPLVRMMATGWNVVFGTEHETVESVTCNGEPVRVRNVGVLADGRRTIHAIEFPDLTLGAVTVKVRRGTRAVTERLELHPSSKSDGQDLASCDPAKP
;
A
#
# COMPACT_ATOMS: atom_id res chain seq x y z
N MET A 1 -12.70 -26.08 24.75
CA MET A 1 -11.94 -25.39 23.69
C MET A 1 -12.02 -23.89 23.97
N PRO A 2 -10.95 -23.24 24.46
CA PRO A 2 -10.99 -21.80 24.68
C PRO A 2 -10.72 -21.07 23.35
N GLY A 3 -11.62 -20.15 22.99
CA GLY A 3 -11.53 -19.32 21.81
C GLY A 3 -10.38 -18.31 21.91
N LYS A 4 -9.61 -18.16 20.84
CA LYS A 4 -8.66 -17.06 20.67
C LYS A 4 -9.44 -15.75 20.60
N ALA A 5 -9.34 -14.94 21.64
CA ALA A 5 -9.72 -13.54 21.59
C ALA A 5 -8.86 -12.86 20.52
N GLY A 6 -9.50 -12.28 19.49
CA GLY A 6 -8.83 -11.33 18.63
C GLY A 6 -8.47 -10.12 19.48
N SER A 7 -7.18 -9.88 19.69
CA SER A 7 -6.71 -8.68 20.38
C SER A 7 -7.14 -7.47 19.58
N GLN A 8 -8.22 -6.83 20.02
CA GLN A 8 -8.61 -5.52 19.58
C GLN A 8 -7.59 -4.53 20.20
N PRO A 9 -6.94 -3.66 19.41
CA PRO A 9 -5.95 -2.73 19.93
C PRO A 9 -6.57 -1.86 21.03
N SER A 10 -5.78 -1.60 22.08
CA SER A 10 -6.26 -0.88 23.25
C SER A 10 -6.53 0.59 22.89
N PRO A 11 -7.52 1.28 23.51
CA PRO A 11 -7.85 2.67 23.19
C PRO A 11 -6.63 3.62 23.22
N ALA A 12 -5.69 3.41 24.14
CA ALA A 12 -4.46 4.19 24.25
C ALA A 12 -3.46 3.98 23.09
N GLU A 13 -3.42 2.78 22.50
CA GLU A 13 -2.58 2.51 21.31
C GLU A 13 -3.19 3.15 20.05
N SER A 14 -4.53 3.19 19.99
CA SER A 14 -5.25 3.86 18.90
C SER A 14 -5.11 5.38 18.94
N SER A 15 -5.10 6.01 20.12
CA SER A 15 -4.88 7.45 20.26
C SER A 15 -3.47 7.88 19.87
N ASN A 16 -2.46 7.09 20.25
CA ASN A 16 -1.07 7.38 19.91
C ASN A 16 -0.80 7.25 18.41
N THR A 17 -1.43 6.27 17.74
CA THR A 17 -1.32 6.11 16.29
C THR A 17 -2.00 7.26 15.55
N ALA A 18 -3.19 7.68 15.98
CA ALA A 18 -3.90 8.78 15.32
C ALA A 18 -3.13 10.11 15.42
N GLU A 19 -2.56 10.42 16.58
CA GLU A 19 -1.71 11.60 16.75
C GLU A 19 -0.44 11.53 15.88
N ALA A 20 0.23 10.36 15.87
CA ALA A 20 1.40 10.13 15.03
C ALA A 20 1.09 10.31 13.53
N VAL A 21 -0.06 9.83 13.06
CA VAL A 21 -0.51 10.00 11.67
C VAL A 21 -0.82 11.46 11.38
N ALA A 22 -1.48 12.18 12.28
CA ALA A 22 -1.75 13.61 12.11
C ALA A 22 -0.45 14.43 12.01
N GLN A 23 0.52 14.15 12.89
CA GLN A 23 1.83 14.78 12.85
C GLN A 23 2.58 14.44 11.55
N ALA A 24 2.63 13.16 11.16
CA ALA A 24 3.23 12.71 9.91
C ALA A 24 2.55 13.34 8.69
N THR A 25 1.24 13.55 8.73
CA THR A 25 0.48 14.23 7.67
C THR A 25 0.95 15.68 7.54
N GLY A 26 1.12 16.41 8.65
CA GLY A 26 1.68 17.76 8.64
C GLY A 26 3.08 17.82 8.03
N HIS A 27 3.97 16.89 8.42
CA HIS A 27 5.31 16.78 7.85
C HIS A 27 5.28 16.47 6.35
N MET A 28 4.41 15.55 5.92
CA MET A 28 4.27 15.18 4.52
C MET A 28 3.76 16.36 3.68
N LEU A 29 2.75 17.09 4.14
CA LEU A 29 2.24 18.28 3.45
C LEU A 29 3.29 19.40 3.37
N ALA A 30 4.14 19.54 4.40
CA ALA A 30 5.24 20.49 4.38
C ALA A 30 6.37 20.09 3.42
N ALA A 31 6.59 18.79 3.20
CA ALA A 31 7.62 18.27 2.29
C ALA A 31 7.14 18.19 0.83
N ALA A 32 5.91 17.73 0.60
CA ALA A 32 5.30 17.59 -0.72
C ALA A 32 4.78 18.96 -1.19
N THR A 33 5.68 19.80 -1.70
CA THR A 33 5.39 21.18 -2.11
C THR A 33 5.63 21.41 -3.60
N GLY A 34 5.17 22.57 -4.10
CA GLY A 34 5.34 22.96 -5.50
C GLY A 34 4.73 21.95 -6.46
N ALA A 35 5.51 21.53 -7.47
CA ALA A 35 5.05 20.55 -8.47
C ALA A 35 4.75 19.16 -7.89
N ASN A 36 5.27 18.84 -6.70
CA ASN A 36 5.05 17.55 -6.03
C ASN A 36 3.91 17.60 -5.01
N ALA A 37 3.22 18.75 -4.87
CA ALA A 37 2.12 18.88 -3.93
C ALA A 37 0.93 17.98 -4.32
N PRO A 38 0.22 17.40 -3.34
CA PRO A 38 -1.03 16.70 -3.60
C PRO A 38 -2.07 17.61 -4.25
N ALA A 39 -2.74 17.12 -5.30
CA ALA A 39 -4.01 17.70 -5.73
C ALA A 39 -5.01 17.67 -4.55
N HIS A 40 -6.03 18.52 -4.50
CA HIS A 40 -6.98 18.52 -3.37
C HIS A 40 -8.20 17.63 -3.65
N PRO A 41 -8.69 16.80 -2.69
CA PRO A 41 -8.04 16.32 -1.47
C PRO A 41 -7.30 14.99 -1.75
N GLY A 42 -6.01 15.07 -2.09
CA GLY A 42 -5.31 14.01 -2.82
C GLY A 42 -4.24 13.26 -2.04
N LEU A 43 -4.03 13.56 -0.75
CA LEU A 43 -3.09 12.81 0.09
C LEU A 43 -3.80 11.68 0.82
N LEU A 44 -3.44 10.43 0.53
CA LEU A 44 -4.03 9.24 1.13
C LEU A 44 -3.04 8.54 2.06
N VAL A 45 -3.51 8.08 3.22
CA VAL A 45 -2.72 7.30 4.17
C VAL A 45 -2.78 5.82 3.78
N ALA A 46 -1.69 5.28 3.23
CA ALA A 46 -1.61 3.90 2.79
C ALA A 46 -1.19 2.93 3.90
N ALA A 47 -0.40 3.38 4.88
CA ALA A 47 -0.09 2.61 6.10
C ALA A 47 0.11 3.54 7.30
N GLU A 48 -0.14 3.03 8.51
CA GLU A 48 -0.10 3.80 9.75
C GLU A 48 0.56 3.02 10.89
N ALA A 49 1.38 3.71 11.69
CA ALA A 49 1.94 3.20 12.93
C ALA A 49 2.22 4.36 13.89
N ALA A 50 2.47 4.04 15.15
CA ALA A 50 2.89 5.03 16.15
C ALA A 50 4.20 5.78 15.77
N SER A 51 5.00 5.23 14.85
CA SER A 51 6.23 5.88 14.37
C SER A 51 6.04 6.80 13.16
N GLY A 52 4.87 6.80 12.52
CA GLY A 52 4.59 7.58 11.32
C GLY A 52 3.68 6.87 10.32
N ALA A 53 3.70 7.33 9.07
CA ALA A 53 2.79 6.85 8.04
C ALA A 53 3.43 6.80 6.64
N LEU A 54 2.90 5.90 5.81
CA LEU A 54 3.12 5.87 4.38
C LEU A 54 1.96 6.57 3.68
N PHE A 55 2.29 7.45 2.75
CA PHE A 55 1.34 8.23 1.98
C PHE A 55 1.47 7.94 0.49
N VAL A 56 0.35 8.05 -0.22
CA VAL A 56 0.29 8.07 -1.67
C VAL A 56 -0.62 9.18 -2.13
N TRP A 57 -0.28 9.82 -3.26
CA TRP A 57 -1.07 10.88 -3.83
C TRP A 57 -0.86 11.01 -5.33
N GLU A 58 -1.66 11.88 -5.92
CA GLU A 58 -1.46 12.39 -7.27
C GLU A 58 -1.21 13.90 -7.21
N THR A 59 -0.24 14.35 -8.00
CA THR A 59 0.03 15.78 -8.18
C THR A 59 -0.98 16.41 -9.14
N ALA A 60 -1.04 17.74 -9.17
CA ALA A 60 -1.93 18.45 -10.10
C ALA A 60 -1.67 18.14 -11.59
N ASP A 61 -0.44 17.75 -11.96
CA ASP A 61 -0.08 17.32 -13.31
C ASP A 61 -0.25 15.81 -13.55
N GLY A 62 -0.89 15.08 -12.63
CA GLY A 62 -1.24 13.66 -12.79
C GLY A 62 -0.09 12.69 -12.53
N ARG A 63 0.97 13.10 -11.84
CA ARG A 63 2.07 12.19 -11.46
C ARG A 63 1.70 11.47 -10.18
N SER A 64 1.90 10.15 -10.17
CA SER A 64 1.75 9.37 -8.94
C SER A 64 2.97 9.59 -8.05
N CYS A 65 2.72 9.87 -6.78
CA CYS A 65 3.74 10.07 -5.77
C CYS A 65 3.47 9.21 -4.54
N HIS A 66 4.53 8.96 -3.79
CA HIS A 66 4.48 8.35 -2.48
C HIS A 66 5.53 8.96 -1.57
N GLY A 67 5.36 8.75 -0.28
CA GLY A 67 6.30 9.25 0.70
C GLY A 67 6.06 8.67 2.06
N VAL A 68 7.11 8.64 2.88
CA VAL A 68 7.01 8.25 4.28
C VAL A 68 7.32 9.48 5.12
N ALA A 69 6.49 9.76 6.11
CA ALA A 69 6.83 10.71 7.15
C ALA A 69 6.81 10.00 8.51
N LYS A 70 7.90 10.16 9.25
CA LYS A 70 8.03 9.72 10.64
C LYS A 70 7.64 10.84 11.58
N THR A 71 7.18 10.49 12.79
CA THR A 71 6.93 11.47 13.85
C THR A 71 8.20 12.25 14.21
N GLN A 72 9.38 11.66 13.99
CA GLN A 72 10.67 12.29 14.18
C GLN A 72 11.58 12.14 12.95
N GLY A 73 12.09 13.28 12.45
CA GLY A 73 13.31 13.40 11.65
C GLY A 73 13.24 13.04 10.17
N MET A 74 12.55 11.97 9.78
CA MET A 74 12.60 11.48 8.40
C MET A 74 11.30 11.72 7.64
N THR A 75 11.38 12.51 6.58
CA THR A 75 10.34 12.60 5.55
C THR A 75 10.97 12.40 4.18
N THR A 76 10.42 11.48 3.39
CA THR A 76 10.84 11.21 2.02
C THR A 76 9.67 11.38 1.07
N VAL A 77 9.96 11.94 -0.10
CA VAL A 77 8.98 12.13 -1.18
C VAL A 77 9.59 11.59 -2.46
N ALA A 78 8.84 10.75 -3.16
CA ALA A 78 9.20 10.24 -4.47
C ALA A 78 8.00 10.33 -5.39
N CYS A 79 8.23 10.86 -6.58
CA CYS A 79 7.21 11.05 -7.60
C CYS A 79 7.66 10.41 -8.90
N ALA A 80 6.69 9.94 -9.69
CA ALA A 80 6.96 9.60 -11.07
C ALA A 80 7.53 10.80 -11.83
N SER A 81 8.40 10.53 -12.80
CA SER A 81 9.02 11.57 -13.65
C SER A 81 8.06 12.10 -14.72
N ARG A 82 6.96 11.39 -14.99
CA ARG A 82 5.97 11.73 -16.02
C ARG A 82 4.55 11.55 -15.49
N PRO A 83 3.58 12.37 -15.98
CA PRO A 83 2.16 12.17 -15.71
C PRO A 83 1.68 10.76 -16.05
N ASN A 84 0.60 10.33 -15.41
CA ASN A 84 -0.06 9.05 -15.66
C ASN A 84 0.95 7.90 -15.67
N THR A 85 1.85 7.86 -14.68
CA THR A 85 2.84 6.79 -14.53
C THR A 85 2.66 6.15 -13.15
N PRO A 86 2.26 4.86 -13.08
CA PRO A 86 1.93 3.98 -14.19
C PRO A 86 0.72 4.45 -15.02
N PRO A 87 0.65 4.16 -16.34
CA PRO A 87 -0.47 4.53 -17.22
C PRO A 87 -1.80 4.22 -16.57
N VAL A 88 -2.82 5.05 -16.81
CA VAL A 88 -4.21 4.78 -16.43
C VAL A 88 -4.94 4.46 -17.73
N GLY A 89 -5.62 3.34 -17.80
CA GLY A 89 -6.23 2.86 -19.04
C GLY A 89 -7.61 2.25 -18.80
N ASP A 90 -8.32 2.00 -19.88
CA ASP A 90 -9.72 1.55 -19.84
C ASP A 90 -9.88 0.04 -19.61
N ASN A 91 -8.75 -0.68 -19.49
CA ASN A 91 -8.74 -2.13 -19.35
C ASN A 91 -8.62 -2.55 -17.88
N PRO A 92 -9.39 -3.59 -17.45
CA PRO A 92 -9.25 -4.19 -16.13
C PRO A 92 -7.82 -4.65 -15.83
N ARG A 93 -7.25 -4.22 -14.69
CA ARG A 93 -5.94 -4.69 -14.21
C ARG A 93 -5.61 -4.29 -12.77
N LEU A 94 -4.68 -5.06 -12.20
CA LEU A 94 -3.87 -4.64 -11.07
C LEU A 94 -2.68 -3.76 -11.48
N VAL A 95 -2.41 -2.72 -10.70
CA VAL A 95 -1.31 -1.78 -10.93
C VAL A 95 -0.43 -1.68 -9.69
N PRO A 96 0.81 -2.22 -9.68
CA PRO A 96 1.72 -2.02 -8.56
C PRO A 96 2.18 -0.56 -8.51
N LEU A 97 2.14 0.05 -7.32
CA LEU A 97 2.50 1.46 -7.13
C LEU A 97 3.71 1.64 -6.22
N VAL A 98 3.67 1.03 -5.03
CA VAL A 98 4.71 1.21 -4.00
C VAL A 98 5.04 -0.13 -3.37
N ARG A 99 6.33 -0.35 -3.13
CA ARG A 99 6.86 -1.47 -2.33
C ARG A 99 8.02 -0.96 -1.51
N MET A 100 7.85 -0.85 -0.19
CA MET A 100 8.89 -0.31 0.67
C MET A 100 8.71 -0.65 2.14
N MET A 101 9.79 -0.47 2.90
CA MET A 101 9.74 -0.48 4.36
C MET A 101 9.25 0.90 4.85
N ALA A 102 8.14 0.93 5.59
CA ALA A 102 7.60 2.13 6.21
C ALA A 102 7.16 1.88 7.66
N THR A 103 6.08 1.14 7.85
CA THR A 103 5.57 0.66 9.15
C THR A 103 5.82 -0.84 9.35
N GLY A 104 6.07 -1.51 8.23
CA GLY A 104 6.50 -2.89 7.99
C GLY A 104 6.88 -2.98 6.51
N TRP A 105 6.81 -4.15 5.89
CA TRP A 105 6.88 -4.27 4.43
C TRP A 105 5.52 -3.93 3.81
N ASN A 106 5.46 -2.77 3.17
CA ASN A 106 4.24 -2.20 2.63
C ASN A 106 4.17 -2.36 1.12
N VAL A 107 3.03 -2.87 0.64
CA VAL A 107 2.72 -2.97 -0.79
C VAL A 107 1.44 -2.20 -1.07
N VAL A 108 1.56 -1.15 -1.87
CA VAL A 108 0.44 -0.34 -2.35
C VAL A 108 0.21 -0.64 -3.82
N PHE A 109 -1.03 -0.93 -4.18
CA PHE A 109 -1.43 -1.23 -5.54
C PHE A 109 -2.78 -0.62 -5.87
N GLY A 110 -3.02 -0.37 -7.15
CA GLY A 110 -4.29 0.09 -7.67
C GLY A 110 -5.06 -1.02 -8.36
N THR A 111 -6.39 -0.90 -8.38
CA THR A 111 -7.28 -1.64 -9.28
C THR A 111 -7.99 -0.68 -10.21
N GLU A 112 -7.98 -0.97 -11.50
CA GLU A 112 -8.71 -0.23 -12.54
C GLU A 112 -9.83 -1.11 -13.09
N HIS A 113 -11.06 -0.60 -13.14
CA HIS A 113 -12.25 -1.33 -13.62
C HIS A 113 -12.49 -2.70 -12.96
N GLU A 114 -12.01 -2.86 -11.72
CA GLU A 114 -12.04 -4.10 -10.95
C GLU A 114 -12.25 -3.83 -9.47
N THR A 115 -12.77 -4.82 -8.76
CA THR A 115 -12.91 -4.79 -7.30
C THR A 115 -12.17 -5.96 -6.68
N VAL A 116 -11.31 -5.70 -5.70
CA VAL A 116 -10.64 -6.76 -4.92
C VAL A 116 -11.67 -7.49 -4.07
N GLU A 117 -11.72 -8.82 -4.18
CA GLU A 117 -12.55 -9.68 -3.34
C GLU A 117 -11.73 -10.29 -2.19
N SER A 118 -10.52 -10.75 -2.48
CA SER A 118 -9.62 -11.34 -1.49
C SER A 118 -8.17 -11.30 -1.98
N VAL A 119 -7.23 -11.28 -1.04
CA VAL A 119 -5.81 -11.47 -1.31
C VAL A 119 -5.29 -12.57 -0.40
N THR A 120 -4.45 -13.44 -0.96
CA THR A 120 -3.82 -14.53 -0.21
C THR A 120 -2.32 -14.62 -0.45
N CYS A 121 -1.60 -15.08 0.56
CA CYS A 121 -0.19 -15.44 0.54
C CYS A 121 -0.11 -16.93 0.87
N ASN A 122 0.37 -17.77 -0.06
CA ASN A 122 0.37 -19.24 0.09
C ASN A 122 -1.00 -19.83 0.48
N GLY A 123 -2.10 -19.24 0.00
CA GLY A 123 -3.47 -19.67 0.33
C GLY A 123 -4.03 -19.06 1.62
N GLU A 124 -3.19 -18.49 2.48
CA GLU A 124 -3.63 -17.81 3.71
C GLU A 124 -4.13 -16.38 3.41
N PRO A 125 -5.29 -15.96 3.94
CA PRO A 125 -5.81 -14.61 3.75
C PRO A 125 -4.85 -13.53 4.26
N VAL A 126 -4.60 -12.53 3.43
CA VAL A 126 -3.85 -11.32 3.78
C VAL A 126 -4.84 -10.17 3.96
N ARG A 127 -4.64 -9.38 5.03
CA ARG A 127 -5.46 -8.18 5.25
C ARG A 127 -5.14 -7.14 4.19
N VAL A 128 -6.19 -6.66 3.52
CA VAL A 128 -6.11 -5.57 2.54
C VAL A 128 -6.89 -4.38 3.08
N ARG A 129 -6.28 -3.20 3.02
CA ARG A 129 -6.93 -1.93 3.34
C ARG A 129 -7.34 -1.23 2.05
N ASN A 130 -8.60 -0.82 1.94
CA ASN A 130 -9.03 0.14 0.93
C ASN A 130 -8.60 1.54 1.39
N VAL A 131 -7.74 2.19 0.62
CA VAL A 131 -7.08 3.45 0.95
C VAL A 131 -7.83 4.66 0.40
N GLY A 132 -8.47 4.50 -0.76
CA GLY A 132 -9.17 5.59 -1.44
C GLY A 132 -9.07 5.46 -2.96
N VAL A 133 -9.20 6.58 -3.66
CA VAL A 133 -9.14 6.62 -5.13
C VAL A 133 -8.15 7.68 -5.60
N LEU A 134 -7.45 7.40 -6.70
CA LEU A 134 -6.56 8.32 -7.43
C LEU A 134 -6.91 8.29 -8.92
N ALA A 135 -6.19 9.07 -9.73
CA ALA A 135 -6.38 9.17 -11.18
C ALA A 135 -7.81 9.55 -11.58
N ASP A 136 -8.32 10.64 -10.99
CA ASP A 136 -9.68 11.14 -11.18
C ASP A 136 -10.77 10.09 -10.89
N GLY A 137 -10.54 9.23 -9.89
CA GLY A 137 -11.46 8.17 -9.50
C GLY A 137 -11.37 6.89 -10.32
N ARG A 138 -10.49 6.84 -11.33
CA ARG A 138 -10.33 5.66 -12.22
C ARG A 138 -9.54 4.52 -11.59
N ARG A 139 -8.78 4.80 -10.51
CA ARG A 139 -7.96 3.81 -9.82
C ARG A 139 -8.32 3.78 -8.34
N THR A 140 -8.87 2.66 -7.88
CA THR A 140 -9.04 2.40 -6.44
C THR A 140 -7.72 1.92 -5.86
N ILE A 141 -7.30 2.46 -4.73
CA ILE A 141 -6.01 2.19 -4.10
C ILE A 141 -6.20 1.26 -2.91
N HIS A 142 -5.35 0.25 -2.85
CA HIS A 142 -5.30 -0.74 -1.79
C HIS A 142 -3.91 -0.83 -1.20
N ALA A 143 -3.82 -1.18 0.08
CA ALA A 143 -2.56 -1.42 0.76
C ALA A 143 -2.58 -2.75 1.50
N ILE A 144 -1.43 -3.41 1.49
CA ILE A 144 -1.11 -4.60 2.27
C ILE A 144 0.12 -4.27 3.10
N GLU A 145 0.09 -4.71 4.35
CA GLU A 145 1.23 -4.61 5.26
C GLU A 145 1.62 -6.01 5.76
N PHE A 146 2.89 -6.35 5.57
CA PHE A 146 3.52 -7.50 6.19
C PHE A 146 4.45 -7.02 7.32
N PRO A 147 4.62 -7.79 8.40
CA PRO A 147 5.55 -7.42 9.48
C PRO A 147 6.99 -7.23 8.99
N ASP A 148 7.44 -8.15 8.12
CA ASP A 148 8.81 -8.21 7.61
C ASP A 148 8.83 -8.25 6.08
N LEU A 149 10.02 -8.04 5.50
CA LEU A 149 10.24 -8.18 4.06
C LEU A 149 9.72 -9.53 3.57
N THR A 150 8.72 -9.48 2.70
CA THR A 150 8.05 -10.66 2.15
C THR A 150 8.30 -10.74 0.65
N LEU A 151 8.86 -11.87 0.21
CA LEU A 151 9.23 -12.13 -1.19
C LEU A 151 8.11 -12.84 -1.97
N GLY A 152 8.29 -12.95 -3.29
CA GLY A 152 7.38 -13.68 -4.17
C GLY A 152 6.19 -12.84 -4.62
N ALA A 153 5.01 -13.46 -4.73
CA ALA A 153 3.78 -12.77 -5.14
C ALA A 153 2.58 -13.19 -4.31
N VAL A 154 1.66 -12.26 -4.06
CA VAL A 154 0.32 -12.62 -3.54
C VAL A 154 -0.62 -12.98 -4.68
N THR A 155 -1.59 -13.83 -4.36
CA THR A 155 -2.71 -14.14 -5.24
C THR A 155 -3.86 -13.20 -4.93
N VAL A 156 -4.33 -12.45 -5.93
CA VAL A 156 -5.41 -11.48 -5.79
C VAL A 156 -6.61 -11.99 -6.57
N LYS A 157 -7.73 -12.17 -5.88
CA LYS A 157 -9.02 -12.44 -6.52
C LYS A 157 -9.74 -11.13 -6.74
N VAL A 158 -10.05 -10.82 -7.99
CA VAL A 158 -10.78 -9.61 -8.37
C VAL A 158 -12.09 -9.96 -9.07
N ARG A 159 -13.04 -9.03 -9.02
CA ARG A 159 -14.27 -9.07 -9.80
C ARG A 159 -14.19 -8.07 -10.96
N ARG A 160 -14.35 -8.60 -12.18
CA ARG A 160 -14.42 -7.88 -13.47
C ARG A 160 -15.86 -7.96 -13.99
N GLY A 161 -16.67 -6.95 -13.72
CA GLY A 161 -18.11 -7.01 -13.96
C GLY A 161 -18.75 -8.18 -13.20
N THR A 162 -19.22 -9.20 -13.92
CA THR A 162 -19.82 -10.41 -13.33
C THR A 162 -18.87 -11.58 -13.14
N ARG A 163 -17.62 -11.48 -13.60
CA ARG A 163 -16.63 -12.57 -13.55
C ARG A 163 -15.65 -12.37 -12.41
N ALA A 164 -15.35 -13.44 -11.69
CA ALA A 164 -14.22 -13.49 -10.78
C ALA A 164 -12.97 -13.98 -11.54
N VAL A 165 -11.85 -13.30 -11.34
CA VAL A 165 -10.55 -13.61 -11.95
C VAL A 165 -9.48 -13.61 -10.87
N THR A 166 -8.50 -14.49 -11.03
CA THR A 166 -7.33 -14.56 -10.16
C THR A 166 -6.13 -13.97 -10.90
N GLU A 167 -5.43 -13.05 -10.23
CA GLU A 167 -4.24 -12.37 -10.70
C GLU A 167 -3.09 -12.52 -9.69
N ARG A 168 -1.87 -12.23 -10.14
CA ARG A 168 -0.68 -12.20 -9.28
C ARG A 168 -0.20 -10.77 -9.10
N LEU A 169 0.11 -10.42 -7.85
CA LEU A 169 0.75 -9.15 -7.52
C LEU A 169 2.13 -9.43 -6.91
N GLU A 170 3.17 -9.06 -7.66
CA GLU A 170 4.57 -9.27 -7.26
C GLU A 170 4.95 -8.37 -6.08
N LEU A 171 5.47 -8.99 -5.01
CA LEU A 171 5.90 -8.33 -3.78
C LEU A 171 7.36 -7.90 -3.84
N HIS A 172 8.28 -8.82 -4.08
CA HIS A 172 9.69 -8.53 -4.27
C HIS A 172 10.31 -9.72 -4.99
N PRO A 173 11.25 -9.52 -5.92
CA PRO A 173 11.88 -10.65 -6.59
C PRO A 173 12.46 -11.61 -5.57
N SER A 174 12.07 -12.88 -5.69
CA SER A 174 12.73 -14.00 -5.02
C SER A 174 14.08 -14.24 -5.71
N SER A 175 15.08 -13.39 -5.47
CA SER A 175 16.45 -13.83 -5.78
C SER A 175 16.77 -15.01 -4.87
N LYS A 176 17.63 -15.93 -5.31
CA LYS A 176 18.20 -16.96 -4.43
C LYS A 176 18.92 -16.22 -3.30
N SER A 177 18.23 -15.98 -2.17
CA SER A 177 18.84 -15.35 -1.02
C SER A 177 19.82 -16.36 -0.44
N ASP A 178 21.10 -15.97 -0.42
CA ASP A 178 22.14 -16.70 0.29
C ASP A 178 21.76 -16.75 1.78
N GLY A 179 21.09 -17.82 2.20
CA GLY A 179 20.95 -18.22 3.61
C GLY A 179 20.09 -17.35 4.53
N GLN A 180 19.33 -16.36 4.05
CA GLN A 180 18.34 -15.65 4.88
C GLN A 180 16.93 -16.23 4.67
N ASP A 181 16.36 -16.78 5.74
CA ASP A 181 14.96 -17.22 5.85
C ASP A 181 14.03 -16.01 5.90
N LEU A 182 13.79 -15.41 4.72
CA LEU A 182 12.79 -14.37 4.55
C LEU A 182 11.41 -14.99 4.32
N ALA A 183 10.36 -14.35 4.84
CA ALA A 183 8.99 -14.71 4.53
C ALA A 183 8.76 -14.66 3.01
N SER A 184 7.99 -15.62 2.48
CA SER A 184 7.73 -15.72 1.05
C SER A 184 6.28 -16.11 0.78
N CYS A 185 5.67 -15.49 -0.23
CA CYS A 185 4.36 -15.86 -0.76
C CYS A 185 4.44 -16.74 -2.02
N ASP A 186 5.59 -17.37 -2.27
CA ASP A 186 5.71 -18.30 -3.39
C ASP A 186 5.22 -19.72 -3.04
N PRO A 187 4.27 -20.28 -3.81
CA PRO A 187 3.72 -21.60 -3.55
C PRO A 187 4.74 -22.74 -3.76
N ALA A 188 5.94 -22.44 -4.26
CA ALA A 188 7.01 -23.41 -4.53
C ALA A 188 8.06 -23.52 -3.40
N LYS A 189 7.93 -22.74 -2.32
CA LYS A 189 8.86 -22.78 -1.18
C LYS A 189 8.07 -23.10 0.11
N PRO A 190 8.04 -24.37 0.58
CA PRO A 190 7.47 -24.72 1.88
C PRO A 190 8.29 -24.14 3.03
#